data_AF-W7QJL7-F1
#
_entry.id   AF-W7QJL7-F1
#
_cell.length_a   1.000
_cell.length_b   1.000
_cell.length_c   1.000
_cell.angle_alpha   90.00
_cell.angle_beta   90.00
_cell.angle_gamma   90.00
#
_symmetry.space_group_name_H-M   'P 1'
#
loop_
_entity.id
_entity.type
_entity.pdbx_description
1 polymer ?
#
loop_
_entity_poly.entity_id
_entity_poly.type
_entity_poly.pdbx_seq_one_letter_code
_entity_poly.pdbx_strand_id
1 'polypeptide(L)' 'MLDGDPRRAIVKEAMREQADLIVIGKRGRNRIQEFLLGSTAEAIARDAHCPVLMVPGKP' A
#
# COMPACT_ATOMS: atom_id res chain seq x y z
N MET A 1 -15.82 -6.48 -2.02
CA MET A 1 -14.52 -7.16 -1.97
C MET A 1 -13.91 -7.04 -3.36
N LEU A 2 -12.62 -6.68 -3.47
CA LEU A 2 -11.92 -6.60 -4.75
C LEU A 2 -11.13 -7.91 -4.95
N ASP A 3 -11.18 -8.47 -6.15
CA ASP A 3 -10.51 -9.72 -6.49
C ASP A 3 -9.21 -9.48 -7.29
N GLY A 4 -8.25 -10.41 -7.17
CA GLY A 4 -7.00 -10.41 -7.96
C GLY A 4 -5.77 -9.86 -7.22
N ASP A 5 -4.75 -9.42 -7.99
CA ASP A 5 -3.50 -8.85 -7.46
C ASP A 5 -3.79 -7.57 -6.65
N PRO A 6 -3.52 -7.54 -5.32
CA PRO A 6 -3.85 -6.41 -4.46
C PRO A 6 -3.30 -5.07 -4.95
N ARG A 7 -2.08 -5.07 -5.50
CA ARG A 7 -1.45 -3.87 -6.05
C ARG A 7 -2.29 -3.28 -7.18
N ARG A 8 -2.63 -4.12 -8.16
CA ARG A 8 -3.38 -3.69 -9.34
C ARG A 8 -4.81 -3.30 -8.99
N ALA A 9 -5.44 -4.01 -8.06
CA ALA A 9 -6.77 -3.67 -7.56
C ALA A 9 -6.79 -2.30 -6.87
N ILE A 10 -5.85 -2.04 -5.95
CA ILE A 10 -5.77 -0.78 -5.20
C ILE A 10 -5.47 0.41 -6.12
N VAL A 11 -4.48 0.30 -7.01
CA VAL A 11 -4.12 1.40 -7.93
C VAL A 11 -5.26 1.71 -8.91
N LYS A 12 -5.91 0.68 -9.44
CA LYS A 12 -7.06 0.86 -10.34
C LYS A 12 -8.23 1.53 -9.64
N GLU A 13 -8.53 1.13 -8.42
CA GLU A 13 -9.61 1.73 -7.65
C GLU A 13 -9.31 3.18 -7.27
N ALA A 14 -8.08 3.47 -6.83
CA ALA A 14 -7.65 4.83 -6.54
C ALA A 14 -7.77 5.75 -7.76
N MET A 15 -7.38 5.28 -8.94
CA MET A 15 -7.59 6.00 -10.20
C MET A 15 -9.07 6.25 -10.51
N ARG A 16 -9.92 5.24 -10.30
CA ARG A 16 -11.37 5.33 -10.57
C ARG A 16 -12.05 6.36 -9.67
N GLU A 17 -11.65 6.39 -8.40
CA GLU A 17 -12.19 7.32 -7.40
C GLU A 17 -11.49 8.69 -7.43
N GLN A 18 -10.50 8.89 -8.30
CA GLN A 18 -9.65 10.09 -8.34
C GLN A 18 -9.07 10.42 -6.95
N ALA A 19 -8.60 9.40 -6.24
CA ALA A 19 -8.13 9.55 -4.87
C ALA A 19 -6.86 10.41 -4.78
N ASP A 20 -6.87 11.42 -3.91
CA ASP A 20 -5.72 12.28 -3.67
C ASP A 20 -4.62 11.63 -2.81
N LEU A 21 -4.93 10.52 -2.12
CA LEU A 21 -4.01 9.82 -1.22
C LEU A 21 -4.40 8.35 -1.05
N ILE A 22 -3.40 7.45 -1.10
CA ILE A 22 -3.56 6.05 -0.71
C ILE A 22 -2.91 5.84 0.67
N VAL A 23 -3.64 5.22 1.60
CA VAL A 23 -3.12 4.87 2.94
C VAL A 23 -3.01 3.35 3.06
N ILE A 24 -1.82 2.87 3.41
CA ILE A 24 -1.54 1.44 3.61
C ILE A 24 -0.84 1.18 4.95
N GLY A 25 -1.19 0.06 5.59
CA GLY A 25 -0.55 -0.37 6.83
C GLY A 25 0.73 -1.17 6.57
N LYS A 26 1.75 -0.96 7.40
CA LYS A 26 2.96 -1.81 7.46
C LYS A 26 2.71 -2.96 8.45
N ARG A 27 2.63 -4.22 7.98
CA ARG A 27 2.50 -5.38 8.87
C ARG A 27 3.82 -5.66 9.61
N GLY A 28 3.88 -5.39 10.91
CA GLY A 28 5.06 -5.54 11.77
C GLY A 28 5.03 -6.77 12.68
N ARG A 29 4.95 -8.00 12.14
CA ARG A 29 5.04 -9.21 13.00
C ARG A 29 6.48 -9.69 13.26
N ASN A 30 7.47 -9.23 12.50
CA ASN A 30 8.87 -9.63 12.66
C ASN A 30 9.77 -8.39 12.79
N ARG A 31 10.51 -8.27 13.91
CA ARG A 31 11.47 -7.18 14.21
C ARG A 31 12.57 -6.97 13.15
N ILE A 32 12.78 -7.93 12.25
CA ILE A 32 13.74 -7.84 11.14
C ILE A 32 13.12 -7.15 9.90
N GLN A 33 11.79 -7.09 9.80
CA GLN A 33 11.05 -6.42 8.71
C GLN A 33 10.64 -4.98 9.04
N GLU A 34 11.01 -4.45 10.21
CA GLU A 34 10.74 -3.06 10.61
C GLU A 34 11.36 -2.03 9.65
N PHE A 35 12.28 -2.42 8.76
CA PHE A 35 12.87 -1.55 7.74
C PHE A 35 12.38 -1.82 6.31
N LEU A 36 11.70 -2.94 6.05
CA LEU A 36 11.25 -3.28 4.70
C LEU A 36 9.80 -2.83 4.49
N LEU A 37 9.56 -2.14 3.37
CA LEU A 37 8.25 -1.61 2.98
C LEU A 37 7.23 -2.74 2.73
N GLY A 38 7.70 -3.93 2.35
CA GLY A 38 6.88 -5.06 1.87
C GLY A 38 6.63 -4.92 0.36
N SER A 39 6.73 -6.02 -0.38
CA SER A 39 6.71 -6.00 -1.85
C SER A 39 5.41 -5.42 -2.44
N THR A 40 4.26 -5.66 -1.81
CA THR A 40 2.98 -5.08 -2.23
C THR A 40 2.93 -3.57 -2.01
N ALA A 41 3.35 -3.10 -0.83
CA ALA A 41 3.35 -1.68 -0.48
C ALA A 41 4.32 -0.88 -1.36
N GLU A 42 5.52 -1.42 -1.59
CA GLU A 42 6.49 -0.85 -2.52
C GLU A 42 5.92 -0.76 -3.94
N ALA A 43 5.28 -1.82 -4.42
CA ALA A 43 4.73 -1.84 -5.75
C ALA A 43 3.53 -0.87 -5.91
N ILE A 44 2.72 -0.69 -4.87
CA ILE A 44 1.66 0.34 -4.86
C ILE A 44 2.29 1.74 -4.87
N ALA A 45 3.28 2.01 -4.02
CA ALA A 45 3.96 3.30 -3.96
C ALA A 45 4.62 3.69 -5.29
N ARG A 46 5.12 2.69 -6.04
CA ARG A 46 5.71 2.89 -7.36
C ARG A 46 4.66 3.12 -8.46
N ASP A 47 3.54 2.38 -8.42
CA ASP A 47 2.58 2.34 -9.53
C ASP A 47 1.39 3.32 -9.31
N ALA A 48 1.25 3.94 -8.13
CA ALA A 48 0.18 4.88 -7.80
C ALA A 48 0.31 6.23 -8.53
N HIS A 49 -0.84 6.84 -8.84
CA HIS A 49 -0.92 8.17 -9.46
C HIS A 49 -0.90 9.33 -8.46
N CYS A 50 -1.03 9.01 -7.18
CA CYS A 50 -1.09 9.95 -6.08
C CYS A 50 -0.15 9.50 -4.96
N PRO A 51 0.16 10.38 -3.99
CA PRO A 51 0.97 10.04 -2.83
C PRO A 51 0.48 8.79 -2.10
N VAL A 52 1.43 8.05 -1.50
CA VAL A 52 1.13 6.86 -0.69
C VAL A 52 1.68 7.06 0.72
N LEU A 53 0.80 7.06 1.71
CA LEU A 53 1.13 7.15 3.13
C LEU A 53 1.20 5.75 3.75
N MET A 54 2.36 5.43 4.33
CA MET A 54 2.55 4.19 5.08
C MET A 54 2.42 4.43 6.58
N VAL A 55 1.52 3.68 7.20
CA VAL A 55 1.25 3.76 8.63
C VAL A 55 1.89 2.57 9.34
N PRO A 56 2.89 2.78 10.22
CA PRO A 56 3.44 1.70 11.03
C PRO A 56 2.38 1.11 11.96
N GLY A 57 2.45 -0.20 12.20
CA GLY A 57 1.63 -0.85 13.21
C GLY A 57 1.94 -0.31 14.61
N LYS A 58 0.97 -0.44 15.54
CA LYS A 58 1.23 -0.19 16.95
C LYS A 58 2.33 -1.15 17.44
N PRO A 59 3.24 -0.70 18.32
CA PRO A 59 4.20 -1.59 18.97
C PRO A 59 3.51 -2.70 19.75
#